data_AF-A0A0S4M4M6-F1
#
_entry.id   AF-A0A0S4M4M6-F1
#
_cell.length_a   1.000
_cell.length_b   1.000
_cell.length_c   1.000
_cell.angle_alpha   90.00
_cell.angle_beta   90.00
_cell.angle_gamma   90.00
#
_symmetry.space_group_name_H-M   'P 1'
#
loop_
_entity.id
_entity.type
_entity.pdbx_description
1 polymer ?
#
loop_
_entity_poly.entity_id
_entity_poly.type
_entity_poly.pdbx_seq_one_letter_code
_entity_poly.pdbx_strand_id
1 'polypeptide(L)'
;MRVRTIKVFFALTVLLGSCFVFAEESEDEAPDDTCVVLYVDPTTTEKVPVNHPVVLYYRSSKKNLCGQPRIIESRTGRIINAHVFKSSFFSNHQSMFLNSYKLLVDEDYFQPNEKYKIILGDSVVTEFKTAQKNSFQGNYLGQESVESIFSPWNDSSEDKVILARNINDPLGVLTRVLVKSKTPEVLATINKIMKKDLPVLGSLRGKYDVSLAKMNYVSADAFGREKNLSAFIAYPVAHGIEYSSLPAIIYLHGWNQPKHSPSAGQTADTWLATLAASQGFVFIAPDMLGYGSTSGTEPSYFMLDSNGEQVRDAWVAARSYFVDQLASGLTSNIILIGGRRGAYNAAATWINFAKHGEKISDIILYSGIYDVPYLISQESSELPYEKQLARNIIKTYSYYMGTTHSLNGASKEDLAYIYSLAELNSASSQANALDSQKSRVLMYERSPANNDFSVLLRSLLKNDSGLSIKKVPCYAPGLEKLVKLGILNISTVCSYRAWDSLLKG
;
A
#
# COMPACT_ATOMS: atom_id res chain seq x y z
N MET A 1 16.91 50.38 82.91
CA MET A 1 15.71 50.07 83.72
C MET A 1 14.57 49.77 82.76
N ARG A 2 14.05 48.52 82.76
CA ARG A 2 12.77 47.97 82.21
C ARG A 2 12.36 48.40 80.78
N VAL A 3 11.96 47.50 79.87
CA VAL A 3 10.69 46.74 79.81
C VAL A 3 10.80 45.77 78.62
N ARG A 4 10.80 44.45 78.85
CA ARG A 4 9.74 43.42 78.65
C ARG A 4 9.66 42.79 77.26
N THR A 5 9.90 41.49 77.29
CA THR A 5 9.52 40.45 76.34
C THR A 5 8.65 39.46 77.10
N ILE A 6 7.46 39.07 76.63
CA ILE A 6 6.78 37.82 77.05
C ILE A 6 6.00 37.22 75.87
N LYS A 7 6.23 35.91 75.72
CA LYS A 7 5.60 34.91 74.84
C LYS A 7 4.14 34.64 75.21
N VAL A 8 3.35 34.14 74.25
CA VAL A 8 2.23 33.24 74.55
C VAL A 8 2.19 32.09 73.53
N PHE A 9 2.17 30.89 74.08
CA PHE A 9 1.82 29.58 73.50
C PHE A 9 0.30 29.40 73.58
N PHE A 10 -0.35 28.70 72.64
CA PHE A 10 -1.54 27.89 72.96
C PHE A 10 -1.71 26.72 71.99
N ALA A 11 -2.18 25.61 72.56
CA ALA A 11 -2.37 24.31 71.96
C ALA A 11 -3.86 23.98 71.72
N LEU A 12 -4.08 23.17 70.68
CA LEU A 12 -5.10 22.12 70.41
C LEU A 12 -6.40 22.01 71.26
N THR A 13 -7.58 22.02 70.60
CA THR A 13 -8.70 21.03 70.64
C THR A 13 -9.86 21.51 69.73
N VAL A 14 -10.27 20.82 68.65
CA VAL A 14 -11.24 19.70 68.47
C VAL A 14 -12.72 20.13 68.18
N LEU A 15 -13.22 19.61 67.04
CA LEU A 15 -14.60 19.25 66.63
C LEU A 15 -15.57 20.24 65.92
N LEU A 16 -16.33 19.61 64.98
CA LEU A 16 -17.48 20.03 64.14
C LEU A 16 -17.09 20.81 62.88
N GLY A 17 -17.36 20.40 61.64
CA GLY A 17 -18.26 19.38 61.09
C GLY A 17 -18.89 19.99 59.84
N SER A 18 -18.50 19.56 58.62
CA SER A 18 -19.21 19.90 57.38
C SER A 18 -18.85 18.90 56.27
N CYS A 19 -19.84 18.07 55.96
CA CYS A 19 -20.06 17.23 54.78
C CYS A 19 -19.00 17.30 53.66
N PHE A 20 -18.20 16.24 53.54
CA PHE A 20 -17.70 15.80 52.25
C PHE A 20 -18.81 14.95 51.62
N VAL A 21 -19.46 15.51 50.59
CA VAL A 21 -20.19 14.71 49.61
C VAL A 21 -19.12 13.93 48.86
N PHE A 22 -18.99 12.65 49.17
CA PHE A 22 -18.36 11.71 48.27
C PHE A 22 -19.21 11.72 46.99
N ALA A 23 -18.62 12.19 45.89
CA ALA A 23 -19.14 11.87 44.57
C ALA A 23 -19.07 10.34 44.48
N GLU A 24 -20.24 9.72 44.58
CA GLU A 24 -20.47 8.34 44.21
C GLU A 24 -19.94 8.19 42.77
N GLU A 25 -18.90 7.38 42.59
CA GLU A 25 -18.56 6.85 41.28
C GLU A 25 -19.83 6.16 40.79
N SER A 26 -20.57 6.84 39.91
CA SER A 26 -21.60 6.17 39.13
C SER A 26 -20.87 5.08 38.37
N GLU A 27 -21.15 3.83 38.71
CA GLU A 27 -20.84 2.68 37.88
C GLU A 27 -21.26 3.06 36.46
N ASP A 28 -20.29 3.21 35.56
CA ASP A 28 -20.53 3.42 34.14
C ASP A 28 -21.48 2.30 33.69
N GLU A 29 -22.76 2.63 33.51
CA GLU A 29 -23.71 1.77 32.81
C GLU A 29 -23.02 1.37 31.51
N ALA A 30 -22.80 0.06 31.34
CA ALA A 30 -22.17 -0.47 30.15
C ALA A 30 -22.91 0.13 28.94
N PRO A 31 -22.18 0.76 27.99
CA PRO A 31 -22.84 1.40 26.85
C PRO A 31 -23.75 0.37 26.19
N ASP A 32 -25.00 0.78 25.90
CA ASP A 32 -26.00 -0.02 25.20
C ASP A 32 -25.36 -0.84 24.08
N ASP A 33 -25.96 -1.99 23.75
CA ASP A 33 -25.51 -2.86 22.66
C ASP A 33 -25.56 -2.09 21.32
N THR A 34 -24.48 -1.37 21.04
CA THR A 34 -24.35 -0.43 19.92
C THR A 34 -23.63 -1.11 18.78
N CYS A 35 -24.22 -1.04 17.61
CA CYS A 35 -23.66 -1.49 16.35
C CYS A 35 -23.70 -0.32 15.36
N VAL A 36 -22.54 0.21 14.98
CA VAL A 36 -22.46 1.37 14.09
C VAL A 36 -21.58 1.04 12.90
N VAL A 37 -22.20 0.98 11.71
CA VAL A 37 -21.46 0.86 10.45
C VAL A 37 -20.64 2.12 10.24
N LEU A 38 -19.36 1.92 9.97
CA LEU A 38 -18.43 3.00 9.65
C LEU A 38 -18.30 3.14 8.14
N TYR A 39 -18.08 2.05 7.42
CA TYR A 39 -17.82 2.12 5.98
C TYR A 39 -18.31 0.85 5.29
N VAL A 40 -18.72 0.98 4.03
CA VAL A 40 -19.10 -0.12 3.16
C VAL A 40 -18.64 0.15 1.73
N ASP A 41 -18.11 -0.87 1.06
CA ASP A 41 -17.71 -0.88 -0.34
C ASP A 41 -18.35 -2.11 -1.01
N PRO A 42 -19.11 -1.98 -2.11
CA PRO A 42 -19.51 -0.75 -2.79
C PRO A 42 -20.33 0.19 -1.91
N THR A 43 -20.10 1.50 -2.06
CA THR A 43 -21.10 2.49 -1.63
C THR A 43 -22.25 2.49 -2.63
N THR A 44 -23.35 3.20 -2.35
CA THR A 44 -24.57 3.24 -3.17
C THR A 44 -24.33 3.69 -4.62
N THR A 45 -23.79 2.81 -5.45
CA THR A 45 -23.18 3.11 -6.75
C THR A 45 -23.76 2.26 -7.86
N GLU A 46 -23.66 2.81 -9.07
CA GLU A 46 -23.94 2.09 -10.31
C GLU A 46 -22.64 1.67 -10.99
N LYS A 47 -22.70 0.56 -11.75
CA LYS A 47 -21.58 0.00 -12.51
C LYS A 47 -20.48 -0.62 -11.65
N VAL A 48 -20.89 -1.34 -10.62
CA VAL A 48 -19.97 -2.21 -9.86
C VAL A 48 -19.54 -3.40 -10.74
N PRO A 49 -18.24 -3.69 -10.88
CA PRO A 49 -17.76 -4.88 -11.57
C PRO A 49 -18.34 -6.17 -10.96
N VAL A 50 -18.55 -7.20 -11.77
CA VAL A 50 -19.29 -8.40 -11.33
C VAL A 50 -18.52 -9.29 -10.35
N ASN A 51 -17.20 -9.12 -10.28
CA ASN A 51 -16.30 -9.79 -9.34
C ASN A 51 -15.80 -8.87 -8.22
N HIS A 52 -16.44 -7.72 -8.02
CA HIS A 52 -16.01 -6.77 -7.00
C HIS A 52 -16.23 -7.32 -5.58
N PRO A 53 -15.22 -7.32 -4.70
CA PRO A 53 -15.39 -7.77 -3.33
C PRO A 53 -16.23 -6.79 -2.52
N VAL A 54 -16.91 -7.28 -1.48
CA VAL A 54 -17.62 -6.40 -0.53
C VAL A 54 -16.75 -6.18 0.70
N VAL A 55 -16.54 -4.92 1.09
CA VAL A 55 -15.85 -4.53 2.33
C VAL A 55 -16.84 -3.86 3.26
N LEU A 56 -16.82 -4.21 4.55
CA LEU A 56 -17.66 -3.61 5.56
C LEU A 56 -16.87 -3.39 6.84
N TYR A 57 -16.91 -2.17 7.35
CA TYR A 57 -16.32 -1.76 8.62
C TYR A 57 -17.40 -1.31 9.58
N TYR A 58 -17.33 -1.75 10.83
CA TYR A 58 -18.25 -1.29 11.87
C TYR A 58 -17.56 -1.31 13.24
N ARG A 59 -18.11 -0.52 14.16
CA ARG A 59 -17.72 -0.54 15.57
C ARG A 59 -18.85 -1.06 16.44
N SER A 60 -18.49 -1.70 17.55
CA SER A 60 -19.47 -2.26 18.48
C SER A 60 -18.96 -2.30 19.92
N SER A 61 -19.89 -2.26 20.88
CA SER A 61 -19.58 -2.40 22.31
C SER A 61 -19.05 -3.79 22.67
N LYS A 62 -19.50 -4.83 21.94
CA LYS A 62 -19.06 -6.23 22.10
C LYS A 62 -18.46 -6.78 20.81
N LYS A 63 -17.56 -7.75 20.94
CA LYS A 63 -16.94 -8.45 19.81
C LYS A 63 -18.00 -9.13 18.94
N ASN A 64 -17.98 -8.89 17.62
CA ASN A 64 -18.88 -9.50 16.64
C ASN A 64 -20.40 -9.28 16.88
N LEU A 65 -20.79 -8.24 17.62
CA LEU A 65 -22.20 -7.98 17.98
C LEU A 65 -23.15 -7.91 16.77
N CYS A 66 -22.71 -7.28 15.68
CA CYS A 66 -23.55 -7.03 14.50
C CYS A 66 -23.78 -8.26 13.60
N GLY A 67 -23.21 -9.42 13.95
CA GLY A 67 -23.29 -10.62 13.12
C GLY A 67 -22.43 -10.57 11.86
N GLN A 68 -22.74 -11.46 10.91
CA GLN A 68 -22.04 -11.56 9.64
C GLN A 68 -22.88 -10.91 8.53
N PRO A 69 -22.29 -10.07 7.67
CA PRO A 69 -23.00 -9.48 6.55
C PRO A 69 -23.42 -10.51 5.50
N ARG A 70 -24.52 -10.22 4.82
CA ARG A 70 -25.07 -11.02 3.71
C ARG A 70 -25.24 -10.13 2.49
N ILE A 71 -24.98 -10.69 1.31
CA ILE A 71 -25.25 -10.03 0.02
C ILE A 71 -26.47 -10.69 -0.59
N ILE A 72 -27.50 -9.91 -0.91
CA ILE A 72 -28.79 -10.40 -1.42
C ILE A 72 -29.07 -9.82 -2.80
N GLU A 73 -29.33 -10.69 -3.78
CA GLU A 73 -29.83 -10.32 -5.10
C GLU A 73 -31.28 -9.79 -4.97
N SER A 74 -31.51 -8.55 -5.40
CA SER A 74 -32.79 -7.85 -5.15
C SER A 74 -33.96 -8.48 -5.88
N ARG A 75 -33.74 -9.00 -7.09
CA ARG A 75 -34.80 -9.60 -7.92
C ARG A 75 -35.30 -10.95 -7.39
N THR A 76 -34.39 -11.79 -6.90
CA THR A 76 -34.69 -13.19 -6.55
C THR A 76 -34.73 -13.43 -5.05
N GLY A 77 -34.14 -12.53 -4.25
CA GLY A 77 -33.89 -12.76 -2.82
C GLY A 77 -32.75 -13.75 -2.56
N ARG A 78 -32.01 -14.19 -3.59
CA ARG A 78 -30.91 -15.15 -3.48
C ARG A 78 -29.76 -14.55 -2.67
N ILE A 79 -29.25 -15.30 -1.70
CA ILE A 79 -28.03 -14.96 -0.98
C ILE A 79 -26.83 -15.36 -1.84
N ILE A 80 -25.90 -14.44 -2.05
CA ILE A 80 -24.67 -14.68 -2.81
C ILE A 80 -23.64 -15.31 -1.88
N ASN A 81 -23.05 -16.43 -2.33
CA ASN A 81 -21.98 -17.09 -1.62
C ASN A 81 -20.69 -16.29 -1.76
N ALA A 82 -19.95 -16.14 -0.66
CA ALA A 82 -18.68 -15.44 -0.65
C ALA A 82 -17.72 -16.04 0.37
N HIS A 83 -16.43 -16.01 0.07
CA HIS A 83 -15.39 -16.30 1.03
C HIS A 83 -15.24 -15.12 1.99
N VAL A 84 -15.35 -15.39 3.29
CA VAL A 84 -15.42 -14.33 4.31
C VAL A 84 -14.11 -14.24 5.07
N PHE A 85 -13.45 -13.09 4.94
CA PHE A 85 -12.35 -12.68 5.81
C PHE A 85 -12.89 -11.69 6.83
N LYS A 86 -12.59 -11.92 8.11
CA LYS A 86 -13.03 -11.04 9.18
C LYS A 86 -11.91 -10.73 10.15
N SER A 87 -11.96 -9.54 10.73
CA SER A 87 -11.09 -9.15 11.84
C SER A 87 -11.88 -8.38 12.89
N SER A 88 -11.46 -8.50 14.15
CA SER A 88 -12.07 -7.82 15.26
C SER A 88 -11.05 -7.61 16.37
N PHE A 89 -10.85 -6.36 16.78
CA PHE A 89 -9.93 -5.97 17.84
C PHE A 89 -10.51 -4.82 18.66
N PHE A 90 -10.11 -4.73 19.92
CA PHE A 90 -10.50 -3.62 20.78
C PHE A 90 -9.57 -2.42 20.52
N SER A 91 -10.15 -1.27 20.20
CA SER A 91 -9.41 -0.02 20.03
C SER A 91 -9.44 0.76 21.33
N ASN A 92 -8.27 0.96 21.94
CA ASN A 92 -8.13 1.76 23.17
C ASN A 92 -8.50 3.23 22.94
N HIS A 93 -8.37 3.73 21.70
CA HIS A 93 -8.72 5.11 21.36
C HIS A 93 -10.23 5.34 21.33
N GLN A 94 -11.01 4.32 20.99
CA GLN A 94 -12.47 4.38 20.88
C GLN A 94 -13.18 3.73 22.05
N SER A 95 -12.45 3.02 22.92
CA SER A 95 -13.01 2.14 23.97
C SER A 95 -14.07 1.17 23.43
N MET A 96 -13.90 0.69 22.19
CA MET A 96 -14.86 -0.18 21.50
C MET A 96 -14.16 -1.20 20.59
N PHE A 97 -14.89 -2.24 20.20
CA PHE A 97 -14.43 -3.17 19.18
C PHE A 97 -14.56 -2.56 17.79
N LEU A 98 -13.47 -2.56 17.05
CA LEU A 98 -13.46 -2.28 15.62
C LEU A 98 -13.46 -3.62 14.87
N ASN A 99 -14.35 -3.73 13.88
CA ASN A 99 -14.57 -4.96 13.14
C ASN A 99 -14.53 -4.68 11.64
N SER A 100 -13.96 -5.62 10.88
CA SER A 100 -13.97 -5.63 9.43
C SER A 100 -14.44 -6.96 8.87
N TYR A 101 -15.16 -6.89 7.75
CA TYR A 101 -15.45 -8.00 6.87
C TYR A 101 -14.99 -7.66 5.46
N LYS A 102 -14.41 -8.66 4.79
CA LYS A 102 -14.21 -8.68 3.35
C LYS A 102 -14.79 -9.96 2.78
N LEU A 103 -15.72 -9.82 1.84
CA LEU A 103 -16.44 -10.92 1.20
C LEU A 103 -15.97 -10.99 -0.25
N LEU A 104 -15.29 -12.08 -0.61
CA LEU A 104 -14.84 -12.32 -1.97
C LEU A 104 -15.86 -13.19 -2.72
N VAL A 105 -16.36 -12.69 -3.84
CA VAL A 105 -17.41 -13.33 -4.65
C VAL A 105 -16.82 -14.18 -5.76
N ASP A 106 -15.94 -15.12 -5.41
CA ASP A 106 -15.04 -15.75 -6.39
C ASP A 106 -15.70 -16.90 -7.20
N GLU A 107 -16.76 -17.50 -6.67
CA GLU A 107 -17.46 -18.65 -7.27
C GLU A 107 -18.86 -18.31 -7.80
N ASP A 108 -19.47 -17.24 -7.28
CA ASP A 108 -20.85 -16.82 -7.59
C ASP A 108 -20.87 -15.32 -7.92
N TYR A 109 -20.20 -14.97 -9.03
CA TYR A 109 -20.14 -13.59 -9.50
C TYR A 109 -21.53 -12.97 -9.59
N PHE A 110 -21.57 -11.67 -9.36
CA PHE A 110 -22.80 -10.92 -9.52
C PHE A 110 -23.30 -11.00 -10.97
N GLN A 111 -24.61 -11.03 -11.13
CA GLN A 111 -25.24 -10.98 -12.43
C GLN A 111 -25.10 -9.55 -12.99
N PRO A 112 -24.81 -9.39 -14.29
CA PRO A 112 -24.76 -8.07 -14.91
C PRO A 112 -26.09 -7.32 -14.81
N ASN A 113 -26.03 -6.00 -14.64
CA ASN A 113 -27.17 -5.09 -14.57
C ASN A 113 -28.19 -5.41 -13.44
N GLU A 114 -27.82 -6.21 -12.46
CA GLU A 114 -28.67 -6.64 -11.34
C GLU A 114 -28.41 -5.76 -10.10
N LYS A 115 -29.41 -5.67 -9.21
CA LYS A 115 -29.33 -4.89 -7.98
C LYS A 115 -29.05 -5.80 -6.79
N TYR A 116 -28.18 -5.36 -5.89
CA TYR A 116 -27.81 -6.10 -4.70
C TYR A 116 -27.98 -5.25 -3.44
N LYS A 117 -28.32 -5.92 -2.34
CA LYS A 117 -28.38 -5.32 -1.01
C LYS A 117 -27.33 -5.96 -0.11
N ILE A 118 -26.60 -5.14 0.64
CA ILE A 118 -25.74 -5.61 1.71
C ILE A 118 -26.50 -5.45 3.01
N ILE A 119 -26.69 -6.55 3.74
CA ILE A 119 -27.45 -6.60 4.98
C ILE A 119 -26.52 -6.96 6.13
N LEU A 120 -26.61 -6.23 7.23
CA LEU A 120 -25.93 -6.53 8.50
C LEU A 120 -26.98 -6.63 9.60
N GLY A 121 -27.09 -7.79 10.24
CA GLY A 121 -28.24 -8.12 11.08
C GLY A 121 -29.53 -8.07 10.26
N ASP A 122 -30.44 -7.18 10.66
CA ASP A 122 -31.73 -6.94 10.00
C ASP A 122 -31.75 -5.64 9.16
N SER A 123 -30.64 -4.89 9.16
CA SER A 123 -30.56 -3.59 8.51
C SER A 123 -29.90 -3.70 7.12
N VAL A 124 -30.53 -3.08 6.13
CA VAL A 124 -29.88 -2.83 4.83
C VAL A 124 -28.86 -1.72 5.00
N VAL A 125 -27.58 -2.04 4.82
CA VAL A 125 -26.47 -1.11 4.98
C VAL A 125 -26.28 -0.28 3.71
N THR A 126 -26.38 -0.91 2.55
CA THR A 126 -26.25 -0.25 1.24
C THR A 126 -26.91 -1.09 0.16
N GLU A 127 -27.21 -0.46 -0.97
CA GLU A 127 -27.68 -1.09 -2.19
C GLU A 127 -26.81 -0.63 -3.37
N PHE A 128 -26.46 -1.52 -4.28
CA PHE A 128 -25.66 -1.19 -5.46
C PHE A 128 -26.17 -1.91 -6.70
N LYS A 129 -25.73 -1.44 -7.87
CA LYS A 129 -26.06 -2.05 -9.16
C LYS A 129 -24.81 -2.39 -9.94
N THR A 130 -24.74 -3.62 -10.44
CA THR A 130 -23.62 -4.06 -11.26
C THR A 130 -23.62 -3.47 -12.66
N ALA A 131 -22.46 -3.51 -13.31
CA ALA A 131 -22.27 -3.01 -14.67
C ALA A 131 -23.15 -3.74 -15.70
N GLN A 132 -23.48 -3.04 -16.79
CA GLN A 132 -24.36 -3.54 -17.86
C GLN A 132 -23.74 -4.64 -18.73
N LYS A 133 -22.41 -4.77 -18.70
CA LYS A 133 -21.65 -5.81 -19.39
C LYS A 133 -20.95 -6.66 -18.34
N ASN A 134 -20.38 -7.78 -18.78
CA ASN A 134 -19.44 -8.61 -18.03
C ASN A 134 -18.15 -7.83 -17.73
N SER A 135 -18.26 -6.76 -16.93
CA SER A 135 -17.15 -5.95 -16.47
C SER A 135 -16.50 -6.67 -15.30
N PHE A 136 -15.27 -7.10 -15.51
CA PHE A 136 -14.46 -7.74 -14.51
C PHE A 136 -13.28 -6.85 -14.17
N GLN A 137 -13.08 -6.64 -12.87
CA GLN A 137 -11.80 -6.19 -12.35
C GLN A 137 -10.70 -7.16 -12.79
N GLY A 138 -9.61 -6.59 -13.31
CA GLY A 138 -8.51 -7.32 -13.92
C GLY A 138 -8.63 -7.57 -15.42
N ASN A 139 -9.69 -7.10 -16.09
CA ASN A 139 -9.77 -7.21 -17.56
C ASN A 139 -8.67 -6.37 -18.23
N TYR A 140 -7.89 -7.01 -19.10
CA TYR A 140 -6.94 -6.35 -19.99
C TYR A 140 -7.68 -5.56 -21.08
N LEU A 141 -7.30 -4.28 -21.27
CA LEU A 141 -7.96 -3.38 -22.23
C LEU A 141 -7.09 -3.03 -23.45
N GLY A 142 -5.81 -3.41 -23.44
CA GLY A 142 -4.87 -3.08 -24.50
C GLY A 142 -3.53 -2.54 -23.97
N GLN A 143 -2.60 -2.32 -24.90
CA GLN A 143 -1.27 -1.81 -24.61
C GLN A 143 -0.88 -0.62 -25.49
N GLU A 144 0.07 0.17 -25.00
CA GLU A 144 0.75 1.25 -25.71
C GLU A 144 2.27 1.04 -25.58
N SER A 145 3.04 1.33 -26.64
CA SER A 145 4.50 1.30 -26.56
C SER A 145 5.02 2.40 -25.64
N VAL A 146 6.11 2.14 -24.91
CA VAL A 146 6.75 3.13 -24.04
C VAL A 146 8.23 3.23 -24.39
N GLU A 147 8.73 4.46 -24.54
CA GLU A 147 10.13 4.73 -24.84
C GLU A 147 10.94 4.98 -23.56
N SER A 148 12.19 4.50 -23.56
CA SER A 148 13.16 4.79 -22.50
C SER A 148 13.90 6.09 -22.79
N ILE A 149 14.00 6.95 -21.78
CA ILE A 149 14.77 8.20 -21.82
C ILE A 149 16.26 8.03 -21.46
N PHE A 150 16.67 6.83 -21.06
CA PHE A 150 18.02 6.59 -20.57
C PHE A 150 18.97 6.31 -21.75
N SER A 151 19.87 7.22 -22.10
CA SER A 151 20.88 6.94 -23.14
C SER A 151 22.10 6.18 -22.56
N PRO A 152 22.62 5.12 -23.23
CA PRO A 152 22.31 4.65 -24.59
C PRO A 152 21.22 3.56 -24.67
N TRP A 153 20.39 3.41 -23.65
CA TRP A 153 19.22 2.51 -23.63
C TRP A 153 18.00 3.19 -24.26
N ASN A 154 18.24 4.17 -25.13
CA ASN A 154 17.23 4.80 -25.93
C ASN A 154 16.94 3.91 -27.15
N ASP A 155 15.67 3.88 -27.52
CA ASP A 155 15.14 3.07 -28.61
C ASP A 155 15.91 3.33 -29.91
N SER A 156 16.48 2.29 -30.49
CA SER A 156 17.23 2.38 -31.76
C SER A 156 16.84 1.29 -32.76
N SER A 157 15.78 0.54 -32.49
CA SER A 157 15.29 -0.54 -33.36
C SER A 157 13.87 -0.25 -33.84
N GLU A 158 13.55 -0.65 -35.06
CA GLU A 158 12.16 -0.60 -35.59
C GLU A 158 11.17 -1.39 -34.71
N ASP A 159 11.67 -2.36 -33.92
CA ASP A 159 10.89 -3.24 -33.04
C ASP A 159 10.64 -2.68 -31.62
N LYS A 160 11.14 -1.47 -31.30
CA LYS A 160 10.98 -0.83 -29.97
C LYS A 160 11.52 -1.64 -28.78
N VAL A 161 12.68 -2.26 -28.97
CA VAL A 161 13.34 -3.11 -27.97
C VAL A 161 14.69 -2.50 -27.55
N ILE A 162 14.97 -2.54 -26.24
CA ILE A 162 16.29 -2.17 -25.71
C ILE A 162 17.21 -3.38 -25.80
N LEU A 163 18.24 -3.28 -26.62
CA LEU A 163 19.17 -4.39 -26.85
C LEU A 163 20.07 -4.64 -25.64
N ALA A 164 20.25 -5.92 -25.26
CA ALA A 164 21.05 -6.38 -24.12
C ALA A 164 22.46 -5.77 -24.12
N ARG A 165 23.09 -5.70 -25.30
CA ARG A 165 24.43 -5.12 -25.50
C ARG A 165 24.54 -3.64 -25.12
N ASN A 166 23.43 -2.90 -25.22
CA ASN A 166 23.36 -1.48 -24.85
C ASN A 166 23.18 -1.31 -23.34
N ILE A 167 22.66 -2.33 -22.64
CA ILE A 167 22.44 -2.34 -21.19
C ILE A 167 23.78 -2.61 -20.49
N ASN A 168 24.61 -1.58 -20.45
CA ASN A 168 25.89 -1.56 -19.76
C ASN A 168 26.06 -0.27 -18.92
N ASP A 169 26.99 -0.31 -17.98
CA ASP A 169 27.32 0.77 -17.03
C ASP A 169 26.09 1.48 -16.41
N PRO A 170 25.18 0.74 -15.78
CA PRO A 170 23.87 1.29 -15.41
C PRO A 170 23.97 2.38 -14.34
N LEU A 171 24.96 2.32 -13.44
CA LEU A 171 25.22 3.39 -12.48
C LEU A 171 25.76 4.66 -13.15
N GLY A 172 26.56 4.54 -14.21
CA GLY A 172 26.99 5.68 -15.02
C GLY A 172 25.82 6.35 -15.72
N VAL A 173 24.95 5.54 -16.35
CA VAL A 173 23.69 6.00 -16.99
C VAL A 173 22.81 6.75 -15.98
N LEU A 174 22.57 6.15 -14.82
CA LEU A 174 21.76 6.75 -13.75
C LEU A 174 22.39 8.05 -13.21
N THR A 175 23.70 8.06 -12.97
CA THR A 175 24.41 9.23 -12.44
C THR A 175 24.27 10.44 -13.37
N ARG A 176 24.31 10.22 -14.70
CA ARG A 176 24.08 11.29 -15.69
C ARG A 176 22.68 11.90 -15.62
N VAL A 177 21.68 11.14 -15.17
CA VAL A 177 20.31 11.63 -15.01
C VAL A 177 20.13 12.32 -13.65
N LEU A 178 20.58 11.70 -12.56
CA LEU A 178 20.35 12.19 -11.20
C LEU A 178 21.18 13.41 -10.82
N VAL A 179 22.43 13.49 -11.29
CA VAL A 179 23.36 14.53 -10.84
C VAL A 179 23.17 15.79 -11.69
N LYS A 180 22.89 16.92 -11.02
CA LYS A 180 22.73 18.22 -11.68
C LYS A 180 24.03 18.70 -12.34
N SER A 181 25.17 18.56 -11.65
CA SER A 181 26.48 18.86 -12.23
C SER A 181 26.81 17.88 -13.35
N LYS A 182 27.20 18.41 -14.51
CA LYS A 182 27.64 17.62 -15.67
C LYS A 182 29.16 17.59 -15.83
N THR A 183 29.92 18.05 -14.83
CA THR A 183 31.38 17.99 -14.88
C THR A 183 31.87 16.54 -14.82
N PRO A 184 32.77 16.12 -15.74
CA PRO A 184 33.26 14.74 -15.80
C PRO A 184 33.84 14.23 -14.48
N GLU A 185 34.53 15.08 -13.73
CA GLU A 185 35.21 14.73 -12.48
C GLU A 185 34.20 14.41 -11.36
N VAL A 186 33.12 15.18 -11.28
CA VAL A 186 32.05 14.96 -10.29
C VAL A 186 31.29 13.69 -10.62
N LEU A 187 30.91 13.49 -11.89
CA LEU A 187 30.24 12.28 -12.35
C LEU A 187 31.11 11.04 -12.12
N ALA A 188 32.41 11.09 -12.43
CA ALA A 188 33.35 10.01 -12.19
C ALA A 188 33.51 9.68 -10.70
N THR A 189 33.59 10.71 -9.85
CA THR A 189 33.69 10.54 -8.40
C THR A 189 32.45 9.89 -7.81
N ILE A 190 31.26 10.36 -8.18
CA ILE A 190 29.99 9.78 -7.72
C ILE A 190 29.84 8.35 -8.23
N ASN A 191 30.09 8.10 -9.51
CA ASN A 191 29.99 6.75 -10.08
C ASN A 191 30.97 5.78 -9.40
N LYS A 192 32.20 6.22 -9.10
CA LYS A 192 33.19 5.42 -8.34
C LYS A 192 32.69 5.05 -6.94
N ILE A 193 32.08 6.01 -6.24
CA ILE A 193 31.49 5.78 -4.91
C ILE A 193 30.33 4.78 -5.03
N MET A 194 29.40 5.00 -5.96
CA MET A 194 28.25 4.12 -6.14
C MET A 194 28.67 2.70 -6.53
N LYS A 195 29.61 2.53 -7.47
CA LYS A 195 30.11 1.20 -7.90
C LYS A 195 30.78 0.42 -6.78
N LYS A 196 31.47 1.11 -5.86
CA LYS A 196 32.09 0.47 -4.69
C LYS A 196 31.02 -0.12 -3.76
N ASP A 197 29.94 0.62 -3.53
CA ASP A 197 28.91 0.28 -2.55
C ASP A 197 27.72 -0.50 -3.14
N LEU A 198 27.59 -0.52 -4.46
CA LEU A 198 26.58 -1.23 -5.24
C LEU A 198 27.29 -2.05 -6.33
N PRO A 199 28.08 -3.07 -5.96
CA PRO A 199 28.94 -3.78 -6.91
C PRO A 199 28.18 -4.56 -7.98
N VAL A 200 26.98 -5.07 -7.67
CA VAL A 200 26.15 -5.79 -8.63
C VAL A 200 25.64 -4.81 -9.68
N LEU A 201 24.98 -3.73 -9.25
CA LEU A 201 24.54 -2.68 -10.18
C LEU A 201 25.74 -2.08 -10.93
N GLY A 202 26.88 -1.88 -10.27
CA GLY A 202 28.07 -1.30 -10.88
C GLY A 202 28.70 -2.12 -12.02
N SER A 203 28.48 -3.44 -12.02
CA SER A 203 29.06 -4.37 -12.98
C SER A 203 28.03 -5.02 -13.92
N LEU A 204 26.73 -4.83 -13.67
CA LEU A 204 25.65 -5.47 -14.42
C LEU A 204 25.74 -5.20 -15.92
N ARG A 205 25.43 -6.25 -16.69
CA ARG A 205 25.31 -6.27 -18.15
C ARG A 205 24.02 -6.97 -18.53
N GLY A 206 23.31 -6.45 -19.53
CA GLY A 206 22.08 -7.07 -20.02
C GLY A 206 22.34 -8.48 -20.55
N LYS A 207 21.50 -9.43 -20.17
CA LYS A 207 21.50 -10.81 -20.68
C LYS A 207 20.44 -11.00 -21.76
N TYR A 208 19.33 -10.29 -21.61
CA TYR A 208 18.20 -10.30 -22.53
C TYR A 208 17.96 -8.90 -23.09
N ASP A 209 17.45 -8.86 -24.31
CA ASP A 209 16.83 -7.67 -24.86
C ASP A 209 15.56 -7.37 -24.03
N VAL A 210 15.06 -6.14 -24.04
CA VAL A 210 13.96 -5.72 -23.16
C VAL A 210 12.88 -4.99 -23.94
N SER A 211 11.65 -5.47 -23.82
CA SER A 211 10.45 -4.78 -24.29
C SER A 211 9.83 -3.97 -23.15
N LEU A 212 9.35 -2.76 -23.46
CA LEU A 212 8.67 -1.86 -22.53
C LEU A 212 7.27 -1.52 -23.06
N ALA A 213 6.26 -1.64 -22.21
CA ALA A 213 4.88 -1.33 -22.57
C ALA A 213 4.13 -0.65 -21.42
N LYS A 214 3.09 0.09 -21.77
CA LYS A 214 2.03 0.52 -20.88
C LYS A 214 0.84 -0.39 -21.15
N MET A 215 0.33 -1.03 -20.11
CA MET A 215 -0.91 -1.81 -20.14
C MET A 215 -2.04 -0.97 -19.55
N ASN A 216 -3.23 -1.03 -20.15
CA ASN A 216 -4.47 -0.52 -19.56
C ASN A 216 -5.35 -1.68 -19.08
N TYR A 217 -6.03 -1.52 -17.95
CA TYR A 217 -6.85 -2.57 -17.34
C TYR A 217 -8.05 -2.01 -16.56
N VAL A 218 -9.08 -2.84 -16.35
CA VAL A 218 -10.25 -2.50 -15.52
C VAL A 218 -9.96 -2.77 -14.05
N SER A 219 -10.33 -1.84 -13.18
CA SER A 219 -10.31 -1.94 -11.72
C SER A 219 -11.51 -1.18 -11.14
N ALA A 220 -11.61 -1.03 -9.83
CA ALA A 220 -12.56 -0.13 -9.18
C ALA A 220 -11.86 0.93 -8.31
N ASP A 221 -12.56 2.04 -8.04
CA ASP A 221 -12.21 2.94 -6.93
C ASP A 221 -12.82 2.48 -5.60
N ALA A 222 -12.51 3.15 -4.49
CA ALA A 222 -12.97 2.76 -3.15
C ALA A 222 -14.45 3.11 -2.85
N PHE A 223 -15.23 3.38 -3.89
CA PHE A 223 -16.70 3.37 -3.84
C PHE A 223 -17.29 2.15 -4.57
N GLY A 224 -16.44 1.33 -5.21
CA GLY A 224 -16.85 0.21 -6.05
C GLY A 224 -17.12 0.59 -7.50
N ARG A 225 -16.82 1.84 -7.90
CA ARG A 225 -17.07 2.30 -9.29
C ARG A 225 -15.96 1.83 -10.20
N GLU A 226 -16.33 1.26 -11.33
CA GLU A 226 -15.39 0.86 -12.39
C GLU A 226 -14.49 2.02 -12.86
N LYS A 227 -13.20 1.73 -13.04
CA LYS A 227 -12.16 2.63 -13.54
C LYS A 227 -11.20 1.89 -14.47
N ASN A 228 -10.71 2.58 -15.49
CA ASN A 228 -9.66 2.09 -16.37
C ASN A 228 -8.31 2.62 -15.88
N LEU A 229 -7.52 1.75 -15.25
CA LEU A 229 -6.19 2.07 -14.73
C LEU A 229 -5.11 1.67 -15.75
N SER A 230 -3.88 2.09 -15.47
CA SER A 230 -2.71 1.72 -16.25
C SER A 230 -1.58 1.18 -15.38
N ALA A 231 -0.72 0.39 -16.01
CA ALA A 231 0.48 -0.18 -15.42
C ALA A 231 1.61 -0.14 -16.44
N PHE A 232 2.84 -0.02 -15.95
CA PHE A 232 4.04 -0.26 -16.74
C PHE A 232 4.40 -1.74 -16.72
N ILE A 233 4.82 -2.29 -17.86
CA ILE A 233 5.33 -3.65 -17.98
C ILE A 233 6.68 -3.61 -18.70
N ALA A 234 7.66 -4.35 -18.17
CA ALA A 234 8.91 -4.64 -18.86
C ALA A 234 9.21 -6.13 -18.79
N TYR A 235 9.70 -6.71 -19.87
CA TYR A 235 10.00 -8.15 -19.91
C TYR A 235 11.17 -8.47 -20.86
N PRO A 236 11.92 -9.55 -20.57
CA PRO A 236 12.99 -10.02 -21.44
C PRO A 236 12.44 -10.49 -22.79
N VAL A 237 13.18 -10.21 -23.87
CA VAL A 237 12.88 -10.70 -25.22
C VAL A 237 14.02 -11.63 -25.64
N ALA A 238 13.66 -12.86 -25.97
CA ALA A 238 14.55 -13.84 -26.60
C ALA A 238 13.73 -14.92 -27.30
N HIS A 239 14.33 -15.59 -28.27
CA HIS A 239 13.69 -16.71 -28.95
C HIS A 239 13.43 -17.87 -27.97
N GLY A 240 12.18 -18.36 -27.93
CA GLY A 240 11.78 -19.50 -27.09
C GLY A 240 11.70 -19.21 -25.59
N ILE A 241 11.55 -17.94 -25.21
CA ILE A 241 11.43 -17.55 -23.81
C ILE A 241 10.06 -17.97 -23.22
N GLU A 242 10.09 -18.66 -22.08
CA GLU A 242 8.90 -19.13 -21.37
C GLU A 242 8.65 -18.28 -20.12
N TYR A 243 7.77 -17.28 -20.21
CA TYR A 243 7.54 -16.35 -19.10
C TYR A 243 6.90 -17.00 -17.87
N SER A 244 6.28 -18.17 -18.04
CA SER A 244 5.76 -19.00 -16.96
C SER A 244 6.86 -19.50 -16.00
N SER A 245 8.11 -19.57 -16.48
CA SER A 245 9.28 -20.02 -15.71
C SER A 245 10.06 -18.87 -15.06
N LEU A 246 9.82 -17.63 -15.49
CA LEU A 246 10.58 -16.47 -15.04
C LEU A 246 9.94 -15.82 -13.81
N PRO A 247 10.70 -15.43 -12.77
CA PRO A 247 10.16 -14.70 -11.64
C PRO A 247 9.51 -13.38 -12.08
N ALA A 248 8.36 -13.03 -11.49
CA ALA A 248 7.67 -11.78 -11.74
C ALA A 248 7.87 -10.82 -10.56
N ILE A 249 8.32 -9.61 -10.84
CA ILE A 249 8.41 -8.50 -9.89
C ILE A 249 7.17 -7.63 -10.07
N ILE A 250 6.41 -7.45 -8.99
CA ILE A 250 5.42 -6.39 -8.89
C ILE A 250 6.04 -5.25 -8.08
N TYR A 251 6.34 -4.15 -8.77
CA TYR A 251 6.99 -2.99 -8.18
C TYR A 251 5.98 -1.87 -7.90
N LEU A 252 5.95 -1.42 -6.65
CA LEU A 252 5.01 -0.43 -6.17
C LEU A 252 5.74 0.88 -5.88
N HIS A 253 5.47 1.86 -6.73
CA HIS A 253 6.17 3.13 -6.74
C HIS A 253 5.87 3.98 -5.49
N GLY A 254 6.85 4.76 -5.05
CA GLY A 254 6.76 5.57 -3.81
C GLY A 254 6.43 7.04 -4.02
N TRP A 255 6.10 7.48 -5.26
CA TRP A 255 5.95 8.90 -5.60
C TRP A 255 4.48 9.35 -5.62
N ASN A 256 4.25 10.58 -5.16
CA ASN A 256 2.89 11.14 -5.04
C ASN A 256 2.51 12.07 -6.22
N GLN A 257 3.33 12.19 -7.26
CA GLN A 257 3.09 13.12 -8.38
C GLN A 257 2.67 12.37 -9.65
N PRO A 258 1.60 12.80 -10.35
CA PRO A 258 1.14 12.17 -11.60
C PRO A 258 2.21 12.01 -12.68
N LYS A 259 3.08 13.00 -12.84
CA LYS A 259 4.20 12.93 -13.80
C LYS A 259 5.23 11.83 -13.49
N HIS A 260 5.17 11.20 -12.31
CA HIS A 260 6.05 10.12 -11.89
C HIS A 260 5.31 8.77 -11.85
N SER A 261 4.19 8.64 -12.54
CA SER A 261 3.56 7.35 -12.81
C SER A 261 4.52 6.43 -13.57
N PRO A 262 4.70 5.17 -13.14
CA PRO A 262 5.50 4.19 -13.86
C PRO A 262 5.20 4.13 -15.36
N SER A 263 3.93 4.14 -15.76
CA SER A 263 3.53 3.99 -17.16
C SER A 263 3.92 5.16 -18.06
N ALA A 264 4.40 6.28 -17.49
CA ALA A 264 4.89 7.40 -18.27
C ALA A 264 6.24 7.09 -18.95
N GLY A 265 6.97 6.05 -18.52
CA GLY A 265 8.23 5.61 -19.14
C GLY A 265 9.47 6.48 -18.87
N GLN A 266 9.27 7.65 -18.28
CA GLN A 266 10.31 8.67 -18.10
C GLN A 266 10.76 8.78 -16.63
N THR A 267 10.79 7.64 -15.91
CA THR A 267 11.04 7.61 -14.47
C THR A 267 12.24 6.73 -14.12
N ALA A 268 12.77 6.89 -12.91
CA ALA A 268 13.77 5.96 -12.37
C ALA A 268 13.22 4.53 -12.22
N ASP A 269 11.90 4.36 -12.21
CA ASP A 269 11.25 3.05 -12.16
C ASP A 269 11.44 2.32 -13.50
N THR A 270 11.42 3.04 -14.64
CA THR A 270 11.76 2.48 -15.96
C THR A 270 13.20 1.99 -16.00
N TRP A 271 14.16 2.72 -15.41
CA TRP A 271 15.56 2.27 -15.30
C TRP A 271 15.67 0.96 -14.52
N LEU A 272 14.98 0.84 -13.38
CA LEU A 272 14.95 -0.37 -12.58
C LEU A 272 14.31 -1.54 -13.33
N ALA A 273 13.20 -1.28 -14.01
CA ALA A 273 12.47 -2.26 -14.80
C ALA A 273 13.31 -2.81 -15.96
N THR A 274 14.02 -1.93 -16.68
CA THR A 274 14.95 -2.35 -17.74
C THR A 274 16.05 -3.25 -17.18
N LEU A 275 16.61 -2.92 -16.02
CA LEU A 275 17.63 -3.75 -15.39
C LEU A 275 17.08 -5.12 -14.98
N ALA A 276 15.93 -5.15 -14.32
CA ALA A 276 15.27 -6.39 -13.92
C ALA A 276 14.95 -7.27 -15.13
N ALA A 277 14.28 -6.72 -16.14
CA ALA A 277 13.93 -7.44 -17.36
C ALA A 277 15.17 -7.98 -18.08
N SER A 278 16.24 -7.18 -18.17
CA SER A 278 17.50 -7.62 -18.80
C SER A 278 18.16 -8.80 -18.09
N GLN A 279 17.79 -9.09 -16.83
CA GLN A 279 18.28 -10.21 -16.04
C GLN A 279 17.32 -11.41 -16.01
N GLY A 280 16.19 -11.35 -16.70
CA GLY A 280 15.24 -12.46 -16.79
C GLY A 280 14.05 -12.37 -15.82
N PHE A 281 13.70 -11.17 -15.35
CA PHE A 281 12.48 -10.95 -14.56
C PHE A 281 11.37 -10.35 -15.43
N VAL A 282 10.13 -10.79 -15.24
CA VAL A 282 8.98 -9.98 -15.70
C VAL A 282 8.77 -8.87 -14.67
N PHE A 283 8.58 -7.63 -15.12
CA PHE A 283 8.40 -6.48 -14.22
C PHE A 283 7.05 -5.82 -14.52
N ILE A 284 6.24 -5.64 -13.48
CA ILE A 284 4.92 -4.99 -13.54
C ILE A 284 4.88 -3.89 -12.48
N ALA A 285 4.55 -2.66 -12.88
CA ALA A 285 4.40 -1.54 -11.96
C ALA A 285 3.08 -0.80 -12.23
N PRO A 286 2.02 -1.11 -11.45
CA PRO A 286 0.75 -0.39 -11.52
C PRO A 286 0.92 1.08 -11.16
N ASP A 287 0.23 1.98 -11.86
CA ASP A 287 0.25 3.41 -11.53
C ASP A 287 -0.56 3.73 -10.29
N MET A 288 -1.56 2.89 -9.98
CA MET A 288 -2.59 3.12 -8.95
C MET A 288 -3.60 4.22 -9.34
N LEU A 289 -4.71 4.27 -8.62
CA LEU A 289 -5.77 5.27 -8.80
C LEU A 289 -5.27 6.69 -8.55
N GLY A 290 -5.70 7.63 -9.41
CA GLY A 290 -5.27 9.03 -9.39
C GLY A 290 -3.96 9.30 -10.14
N TYR A 291 -3.39 8.27 -10.75
CA TYR A 291 -2.14 8.28 -11.50
C TYR A 291 -2.34 7.65 -12.89
N GLY A 292 -1.39 7.85 -13.79
CA GLY A 292 -1.44 7.30 -15.16
C GLY A 292 -2.72 7.70 -15.89
N SER A 293 -3.42 6.71 -16.45
CA SER A 293 -4.69 6.90 -17.17
C SER A 293 -5.84 7.45 -16.30
N THR A 294 -5.69 7.49 -14.96
CA THR A 294 -6.68 8.07 -14.03
C THR A 294 -6.24 9.39 -13.39
N SER A 295 -5.22 10.05 -13.95
CA SER A 295 -4.76 11.35 -13.45
C SER A 295 -5.93 12.35 -13.31
N GLY A 296 -5.99 13.03 -12.17
CA GLY A 296 -7.09 13.95 -11.83
C GLY A 296 -8.21 13.31 -11.01
N THR A 297 -8.24 11.98 -10.87
CA THR A 297 -9.09 11.29 -9.89
C THR A 297 -8.46 11.38 -8.49
N GLU A 298 -9.27 11.41 -7.43
CA GLU A 298 -8.76 11.33 -6.06
C GLU A 298 -7.99 10.01 -5.87
N PRO A 299 -6.73 10.02 -5.38
CA PRO A 299 -6.00 8.79 -5.10
C PRO A 299 -6.51 8.10 -3.84
N SER A 300 -6.40 6.78 -3.79
CA SER A 300 -6.65 5.95 -2.59
C SER A 300 -5.44 5.90 -1.65
N TYR A 301 -4.99 7.06 -1.16
CA TYR A 301 -3.87 7.14 -0.21
C TYR A 301 -4.10 6.27 1.03
N PHE A 302 -3.18 5.31 1.24
CA PHE A 302 -3.16 4.46 2.42
C PHE A 302 -4.49 3.74 2.72
N MET A 303 -5.15 3.25 1.67
CA MET A 303 -6.31 2.36 1.77
C MET A 303 -5.89 0.96 1.32
N LEU A 304 -5.47 0.13 2.27
CA LEU A 304 -5.07 -1.26 2.09
C LEU A 304 -6.00 -2.05 1.16
N ASP A 305 -7.30 -2.05 1.42
CA ASP A 305 -8.21 -2.88 0.63
C ASP A 305 -8.28 -2.43 -0.84
N SER A 306 -8.46 -1.14 -1.09
CA SER A 306 -8.50 -0.59 -2.45
C SER A 306 -7.15 -0.73 -3.17
N ASN A 307 -6.03 -0.44 -2.49
CA ASN A 307 -4.71 -0.53 -3.08
C ASN A 307 -4.32 -1.99 -3.39
N GLY A 308 -4.66 -2.92 -2.52
CA GLY A 308 -4.44 -4.35 -2.75
C GLY A 308 -5.22 -4.86 -3.96
N GLU A 309 -6.51 -4.52 -4.09
CA GLU A 309 -7.31 -4.91 -5.25
C GLU A 309 -6.78 -4.30 -6.56
N GLN A 310 -6.45 -3.01 -6.58
CA GLN A 310 -5.91 -2.35 -7.78
C GLN A 310 -4.62 -3.02 -8.30
N VAL A 311 -3.77 -3.52 -7.40
CA VAL A 311 -2.54 -4.24 -7.77
C VAL A 311 -2.86 -5.66 -8.24
N ARG A 312 -3.80 -6.34 -7.58
CA ARG A 312 -4.28 -7.67 -8.01
C ARG A 312 -4.89 -7.59 -9.41
N ASP A 313 -5.69 -6.58 -9.68
CA ASP A 313 -6.30 -6.37 -10.99
C ASP A 313 -5.25 -6.16 -12.08
N ALA A 314 -4.20 -5.38 -11.77
CA ALA A 314 -3.06 -5.25 -12.69
C ALA A 314 -2.35 -6.60 -12.92
N TRP A 315 -2.19 -7.43 -11.88
CA TRP A 315 -1.58 -8.76 -12.00
C TRP A 315 -2.42 -9.72 -12.86
N VAL A 316 -3.74 -9.73 -12.65
CA VAL A 316 -4.68 -10.52 -13.47
C VAL A 316 -4.65 -10.04 -14.92
N ALA A 317 -4.69 -8.74 -15.16
CA ALA A 317 -4.59 -8.18 -16.50
C ALA A 317 -3.26 -8.51 -17.17
N ALA A 318 -2.15 -8.49 -16.42
CA ALA A 318 -0.85 -8.88 -16.92
C ALA A 318 -0.83 -10.36 -17.32
N ARG A 319 -1.43 -11.27 -16.52
CA ARG A 319 -1.55 -12.68 -16.91
C ARG A 319 -2.27 -12.83 -18.24
N SER A 320 -3.39 -12.13 -18.44
CA SER A 320 -4.12 -12.14 -19.71
C SER A 320 -3.27 -11.57 -20.85
N TYR A 321 -2.57 -10.46 -20.61
CA TYR A 321 -1.65 -9.85 -21.58
C TYR A 321 -0.61 -10.85 -22.10
N PHE A 322 0.08 -11.57 -21.22
CA PHE A 322 1.10 -12.53 -21.62
C PHE A 322 0.51 -13.71 -22.40
N VAL A 323 -0.69 -14.18 -22.04
CA VAL A 323 -1.39 -15.24 -22.78
C VAL A 323 -1.80 -14.75 -24.17
N ASP A 324 -2.46 -13.60 -24.24
CA ASP A 324 -3.08 -13.10 -25.47
C ASP A 324 -2.06 -12.55 -26.47
N GLN A 325 -1.01 -11.88 -25.99
CA GLN A 325 -0.04 -11.17 -26.84
C GLN A 325 1.25 -11.95 -27.05
N LEU A 326 1.63 -12.82 -26.12
CA LEU A 326 2.92 -13.51 -26.12
C LEU A 326 2.78 -15.04 -26.12
N ALA A 327 1.56 -15.56 -26.17
CA ALA A 327 1.25 -17.00 -26.16
C ALA A 327 1.92 -17.77 -24.99
N SER A 328 2.09 -17.10 -23.85
CA SER A 328 2.74 -17.66 -22.65
C SER A 328 1.99 -17.27 -21.38
N GLY A 329 1.96 -18.15 -20.39
CA GLY A 329 1.53 -17.77 -19.04
C GLY A 329 2.56 -16.89 -18.32
N LEU A 330 2.17 -16.38 -17.15
CA LEU A 330 3.10 -15.85 -16.15
C LEU A 330 3.31 -16.84 -15.02
N THR A 331 4.47 -16.74 -14.37
CA THR A 331 4.81 -17.55 -13.21
C THR A 331 3.86 -17.33 -12.02
N SER A 332 3.89 -18.28 -11.08
CA SER A 332 3.40 -18.09 -9.71
C SER A 332 4.50 -17.63 -8.74
N ASN A 333 5.75 -17.48 -9.18
CA ASN A 333 6.85 -16.95 -8.37
C ASN A 333 6.84 -15.42 -8.40
N ILE A 334 6.12 -14.83 -7.44
CA ILE A 334 5.87 -13.38 -7.37
C ILE A 334 6.75 -12.74 -6.29
N ILE A 335 7.49 -11.70 -6.68
CA ILE A 335 8.31 -10.86 -5.82
C ILE A 335 7.63 -9.49 -5.71
N LEU A 336 7.24 -9.09 -4.50
CA LEU A 336 6.71 -7.76 -4.23
C LEU A 336 7.84 -6.82 -3.82
N ILE A 337 7.92 -5.65 -4.45
CA ILE A 337 8.93 -4.64 -4.12
C ILE A 337 8.24 -3.29 -3.93
N GLY A 338 8.51 -2.60 -2.82
CA GLY A 338 7.90 -1.30 -2.57
C GLY A 338 8.69 -0.42 -1.61
N GLY A 339 8.68 0.89 -1.88
CA GLY A 339 9.36 1.86 -1.02
C GLY A 339 8.54 3.08 -0.64
N ARG A 340 8.76 3.62 0.56
CA ARG A 340 7.93 4.68 1.15
C ARG A 340 6.45 4.28 1.15
N ARG A 341 5.59 5.02 0.44
CA ARG A 341 4.18 4.64 0.22
C ARG A 341 4.05 3.31 -0.52
N GLY A 342 4.96 3.02 -1.45
CA GLY A 342 5.01 1.74 -2.16
C GLY A 342 5.21 0.55 -1.23
N ALA A 343 5.88 0.73 -0.09
CA ALA A 343 6.04 -0.34 0.91
C ALA A 343 4.71 -0.64 1.62
N TYR A 344 3.90 0.38 1.91
CA TYR A 344 2.52 0.18 2.38
C TYR A 344 1.69 -0.56 1.34
N ASN A 345 1.76 -0.14 0.08
CA ASN A 345 1.04 -0.81 -1.00
C ASN A 345 1.50 -2.26 -1.18
N ALA A 346 2.78 -2.57 -0.92
CA ALA A 346 3.30 -3.94 -1.00
C ALA A 346 2.76 -4.81 0.14
N ALA A 347 2.69 -4.29 1.36
CA ALA A 347 2.02 -4.97 2.46
C ALA A 347 0.52 -5.18 2.18
N ALA A 348 -0.15 -4.17 1.62
CA ALA A 348 -1.55 -4.26 1.22
C ALA A 348 -1.77 -5.32 0.14
N THR A 349 -0.90 -5.34 -0.88
CA THR A 349 -0.91 -6.34 -1.94
C THR A 349 -0.68 -7.73 -1.38
N TRP A 350 0.26 -7.91 -0.45
CA TRP A 350 0.55 -9.21 0.15
C TRP A 350 -0.68 -9.78 0.88
N ILE A 351 -1.31 -8.97 1.73
CA ILE A 351 -2.55 -9.35 2.43
C ILE A 351 -3.65 -9.68 1.42
N ASN A 352 -3.83 -8.83 0.41
CA ASN A 352 -4.85 -9.03 -0.60
C ASN A 352 -4.64 -10.33 -1.40
N PHE A 353 -3.43 -10.56 -1.89
CA PHE A 353 -3.03 -11.76 -2.63
C PHE A 353 -3.26 -13.01 -1.79
N ALA A 354 -2.91 -12.96 -0.50
CA ALA A 354 -3.15 -14.07 0.41
C ALA A 354 -4.64 -14.42 0.56
N LYS A 355 -5.53 -13.42 0.62
CA LYS A 355 -6.99 -13.65 0.64
C LYS A 355 -7.48 -14.34 -0.63
N HIS A 356 -6.87 -14.03 -1.76
CA HIS A 356 -7.16 -14.62 -3.08
C HIS A 356 -6.36 -15.89 -3.37
N GLY A 357 -5.63 -16.44 -2.39
CA GLY A 357 -4.86 -17.68 -2.53
C GLY A 357 -3.55 -17.55 -3.33
N GLU A 358 -3.17 -16.34 -3.76
CA GLU A 358 -1.90 -16.09 -4.42
C GLU A 358 -0.74 -16.16 -3.41
N LYS A 359 0.37 -16.75 -3.83
CA LYS A 359 1.56 -16.93 -2.98
C LYS A 359 2.64 -15.95 -3.39
N ILE A 360 3.17 -15.24 -2.40
CA ILE A 360 4.31 -14.33 -2.60
C ILE A 360 5.58 -15.03 -2.10
N SER A 361 6.60 -15.12 -2.96
CA SER A 361 7.88 -15.71 -2.58
C SER A 361 8.71 -14.75 -1.74
N ASP A 362 8.82 -13.51 -2.21
CA ASP A 362 9.68 -12.48 -1.65
C ASP A 362 8.96 -11.15 -1.53
N ILE A 363 9.21 -10.45 -0.42
CA ILE A 363 8.69 -9.11 -0.15
C ILE A 363 9.85 -8.23 0.24
N ILE A 364 10.16 -7.25 -0.61
CA ILE A 364 11.29 -6.35 -0.45
C ILE A 364 10.77 -4.95 -0.19
N LEU A 365 10.91 -4.49 1.06
CA LEU A 365 10.41 -3.21 1.51
C LEU A 365 11.58 -2.28 1.81
N TYR A 366 11.51 -1.02 1.38
CA TYR A 366 12.56 -0.05 1.67
C TYR A 366 12.04 1.31 2.11
N SER A 367 12.55 1.84 3.23
CA SER A 367 12.09 3.12 3.80
C SER A 367 10.57 3.23 3.90
N GLY A 368 9.89 2.14 4.29
CA GLY A 368 8.44 2.07 4.29
C GLY A 368 7.77 2.93 5.36
N ILE A 369 6.51 3.27 5.10
CA ILE A 369 5.66 4.04 6.01
C ILE A 369 4.40 3.21 6.24
N TYR A 370 4.09 2.84 7.49
CA TYR A 370 3.08 1.81 7.77
C TYR A 370 2.02 2.22 8.80
N ASP A 371 2.38 3.10 9.74
CA ASP A 371 1.47 3.60 10.79
C ASP A 371 0.66 4.79 10.25
N VAL A 372 -0.48 4.49 9.64
CA VAL A 372 -1.38 5.49 9.06
C VAL A 372 -2.00 6.39 10.13
N PRO A 373 -2.47 5.88 11.30
CA PRO A 373 -2.89 6.73 12.41
C PRO A 373 -1.82 7.75 12.83
N TYR A 374 -0.57 7.35 13.02
CA TYR A 374 0.49 8.31 13.31
C TYR A 374 0.66 9.36 12.21
N LEU A 375 0.61 8.98 10.93
CA LEU A 375 0.69 9.96 9.84
C LEU A 375 -0.45 10.98 9.89
N ILE A 376 -1.68 10.54 10.17
CA ILE A 376 -2.84 11.45 10.31
C ILE A 376 -2.58 12.44 11.46
N SER A 377 -2.02 11.98 12.58
CA SER A 377 -1.68 12.85 13.71
C SER A 377 -0.65 13.94 13.38
N GLN A 378 0.09 13.80 12.28
CA GLN A 378 1.05 14.81 11.82
C GLN A 378 0.40 16.00 11.12
N GLU A 379 -0.93 16.11 11.11
CA GLU A 379 -1.64 17.29 10.57
C GLU A 379 -1.22 18.61 11.24
N SER A 380 -0.86 18.54 12.54
CA SER A 380 -0.33 19.66 13.31
C SER A 380 1.20 19.78 13.28
N SER A 381 1.90 18.96 12.48
CA SER A 381 3.37 19.01 12.38
C SER A 381 3.85 20.35 11.81
N GLU A 382 4.95 20.87 12.37
CA GLU A 382 5.66 22.04 11.83
C GLU A 382 6.44 21.70 10.56
N LEU A 383 6.62 20.41 10.25
CA LEU A 383 7.29 19.95 9.04
C LEU A 383 6.31 19.95 7.86
N PRO A 384 6.51 20.80 6.82
CA PRO A 384 5.53 20.98 5.76
C PRO A 384 5.18 19.69 5.00
N TYR A 385 6.16 18.79 4.83
CA TYR A 385 5.97 17.52 4.13
C TYR A 385 5.04 16.56 4.90
N GLU A 386 5.27 16.41 6.21
CA GLU A 386 4.46 15.52 7.05
C GLU A 386 3.02 16.03 7.15
N LYS A 387 2.87 17.35 7.36
CA LYS A 387 1.58 18.03 7.35
C LYS A 387 0.83 17.85 6.05
N GLN A 388 1.51 17.98 4.90
CA GLN A 388 0.88 17.77 3.59
C GLN A 388 0.47 16.31 3.37
N LEU A 389 1.29 15.35 3.82
CA LEU A 389 0.97 13.94 3.72
C LEU A 389 -0.25 13.58 4.57
N ALA A 390 -0.30 14.04 5.82
CA ALA A 390 -1.44 13.89 6.72
C ALA A 390 -2.73 14.42 6.09
N ARG A 391 -2.67 15.64 5.56
CA ARG A 391 -3.80 16.27 4.84
C ARG A 391 -4.26 15.47 3.64
N ASN A 392 -3.35 14.91 2.85
CA ASN A 392 -3.74 14.07 1.72
C ASN A 392 -4.44 12.78 2.18
N ILE A 393 -3.98 12.16 3.27
CA ILE A 393 -4.63 10.97 3.85
C ILE A 393 -6.03 11.32 4.35
N ILE A 394 -6.16 12.38 5.16
CA ILE A 394 -7.44 12.87 5.67
C ILE A 394 -8.39 13.15 4.50
N LYS A 395 -7.94 13.86 3.47
CA LYS A 395 -8.72 14.15 2.27
C LYS A 395 -9.28 12.88 1.61
N THR A 396 -8.42 11.88 1.40
CA THR A 396 -8.81 10.61 0.78
C THR A 396 -9.85 9.88 1.61
N TYR A 397 -9.62 9.75 2.92
CA TYR A 397 -10.55 9.06 3.82
C TYR A 397 -11.89 9.80 3.88
N SER A 398 -11.88 11.14 3.97
CA SER A 398 -13.09 11.94 3.88
C SER A 398 -13.84 11.73 2.57
N TYR A 399 -13.12 11.75 1.44
CA TYR A 399 -13.71 11.57 0.12
C TYR A 399 -14.38 10.20 -0.01
N TYR A 400 -13.65 9.11 0.25
CA TYR A 400 -14.14 7.75 -0.01
C TYR A 400 -15.04 7.18 1.09
N MET A 401 -14.85 7.60 2.33
CA MET A 401 -15.56 7.04 3.49
C MET A 401 -16.61 8.01 4.04
N GLY A 402 -16.92 9.08 3.30
CA GLY A 402 -18.12 9.88 3.51
C GLY A 402 -18.08 10.81 4.73
N THR A 403 -16.90 11.25 5.16
CA THR A 403 -16.85 12.32 6.18
C THR A 403 -17.01 13.66 5.48
N THR A 404 -17.95 14.49 5.94
CA THR A 404 -18.42 15.69 5.22
C THR A 404 -17.42 16.87 5.25
N HIS A 405 -16.14 16.64 5.55
CA HIS A 405 -15.28 17.69 6.08
C HIS A 405 -14.26 18.25 5.08
N SER A 406 -14.08 19.57 5.17
CA SER A 406 -13.00 20.28 4.50
C SER A 406 -11.69 20.12 5.30
N LEU A 407 -10.55 20.16 4.60
CA LEU A 407 -9.21 20.08 5.21
C LEU A 407 -8.87 21.21 6.21
N ASN A 408 -9.74 22.22 6.34
CA ASN A 408 -9.60 23.32 7.28
C ASN A 408 -10.71 23.21 8.33
N GLY A 409 -10.50 22.40 9.38
CA GLY A 409 -11.41 22.35 10.54
C GLY A 409 -12.12 21.02 10.80
N ALA A 410 -11.45 19.89 10.58
CA ALA A 410 -11.94 18.61 11.12
C ALA A 410 -12.05 18.70 12.65
N SER A 411 -13.21 18.31 13.20
CA SER A 411 -13.40 18.22 14.65
C SER A 411 -12.57 17.08 15.25
N LYS A 412 -12.49 17.02 16.59
CA LYS A 412 -11.82 15.90 17.26
C LYS A 412 -12.53 14.59 16.96
N GLU A 413 -13.85 14.62 16.86
CA GLU A 413 -14.72 13.49 16.54
C GLU A 413 -14.46 12.99 15.10
N ASP A 414 -14.28 13.90 14.14
CA ASP A 414 -13.99 13.54 12.74
C ASP A 414 -12.64 12.84 12.62
N LEU A 415 -11.62 13.39 13.29
CA LEU A 415 -10.30 12.77 13.35
C LEU A 415 -10.39 11.40 14.03
N ALA A 416 -11.11 11.28 15.14
CA ALA A 416 -11.35 10.00 15.83
C ALA A 416 -11.99 8.94 14.92
N TYR A 417 -12.96 9.34 14.11
CA TYR A 417 -13.58 8.46 13.12
C TYR A 417 -12.60 8.06 12.00
N ILE A 418 -11.84 9.00 11.45
CA ILE A 418 -10.80 8.72 10.43
C ILE A 418 -9.71 7.80 10.99
N TYR A 419 -9.29 7.98 12.25
CA TYR A 419 -8.34 7.08 12.92
C TYR A 419 -8.90 5.66 12.99
N SER A 420 -10.17 5.49 13.35
CA SER A 420 -10.81 4.18 13.42
C SER A 420 -10.83 3.47 12.06
N LEU A 421 -11.14 4.23 11.00
CA LEU A 421 -11.08 3.73 9.63
C LEU A 421 -9.66 3.34 9.23
N ALA A 422 -8.66 4.15 9.58
CA ALA A 422 -7.26 3.88 9.29
C ALA A 422 -6.72 2.64 10.03
N GLU A 423 -7.13 2.43 11.29
CA GLU A 423 -6.82 1.22 12.06
C GLU A 423 -7.43 -0.02 11.39
N LEU A 424 -8.71 0.05 10.98
CA LEU A 424 -9.40 -1.05 10.28
C LEU A 424 -8.78 -1.35 8.91
N ASN A 425 -8.29 -0.32 8.23
CA ASN A 425 -7.63 -0.40 6.92
C ASN A 425 -6.10 -0.55 7.04
N SER A 426 -5.60 -1.05 8.18
CA SER A 426 -4.17 -1.25 8.41
C SER A 426 -3.74 -2.69 8.11
N ALA A 427 -2.45 -2.88 7.82
CA ALA A 427 -1.92 -4.24 7.64
C ALA A 427 -2.01 -5.06 8.94
N SER A 428 -1.98 -4.40 10.09
CA SER A 428 -2.08 -5.05 11.40
C SER A 428 -3.46 -5.62 11.68
N SER A 429 -4.53 -4.90 11.31
CA SER A 429 -5.89 -5.39 11.52
C SER A 429 -6.22 -6.57 10.61
N GLN A 430 -5.60 -6.67 9.43
CA GLN A 430 -5.94 -7.68 8.42
C GLN A 430 -4.87 -8.78 8.27
N ALA A 431 -3.97 -8.89 9.25
CA ALA A 431 -2.80 -9.76 9.22
C ALA A 431 -3.14 -11.26 9.18
N ASN A 432 -4.32 -11.65 9.68
CA ASN A 432 -4.77 -13.04 9.72
C ASN A 432 -4.90 -13.69 8.34
N ALA A 433 -5.03 -12.90 7.26
CA ALA A 433 -4.97 -13.42 5.91
C ALA A 433 -3.61 -14.08 5.57
N LEU A 434 -2.55 -13.75 6.32
CA LEU A 434 -1.18 -14.19 6.03
C LEU A 434 -0.80 -15.51 6.70
N ASP A 435 -1.68 -16.13 7.50
CA ASP A 435 -1.38 -17.35 8.25
C ASP A 435 -0.92 -18.53 7.35
N SER A 436 -1.35 -18.54 6.09
CA SER A 436 -0.98 -19.57 5.10
C SER A 436 0.25 -19.24 4.23
N GLN A 437 0.80 -18.02 4.36
CA GLN A 437 1.88 -17.53 3.51
C GLN A 437 3.25 -18.02 4.01
N LYS A 438 4.17 -18.25 3.06
CA LYS A 438 5.56 -18.66 3.32
C LYS A 438 6.55 -17.75 2.61
N SER A 439 6.39 -16.45 2.84
CA SER A 439 7.17 -15.41 2.17
C SER A 439 8.47 -15.08 2.92
N ARG A 440 9.53 -14.76 2.19
CA ARG A 440 10.72 -14.09 2.75
C ARG A 440 10.53 -12.59 2.68
N VAL A 441 10.67 -11.92 3.83
CA VAL A 441 10.51 -10.47 3.98
C VAL A 441 11.88 -9.84 4.21
N LEU A 442 12.30 -8.97 3.30
CA LEU A 442 13.55 -8.21 3.35
C LEU A 442 13.24 -6.73 3.56
N MET A 443 13.65 -6.18 4.70
CA MET A 443 13.37 -4.79 5.05
C MET A 443 14.64 -3.94 5.04
N TYR A 444 14.73 -2.99 4.11
CA TYR A 444 15.84 -2.06 3.98
C TYR A 444 15.51 -0.75 4.69
N GLU A 445 16.12 -0.54 5.87
CA GLU A 445 15.78 0.59 6.74
C GLU A 445 17.01 1.37 7.22
N ARG A 446 16.75 2.63 7.59
CA ARG A 446 17.76 3.57 8.08
C ARG A 446 18.30 3.19 9.46
N SER A 447 17.43 2.69 10.33
CA SER A 447 17.74 2.29 11.71
C SER A 447 16.92 1.05 12.07
N PRO A 448 17.47 0.08 12.82
CA PRO A 448 16.73 -1.10 13.27
C PRO A 448 15.64 -0.81 14.32
N ALA A 449 15.46 0.45 14.73
CA ALA A 449 14.45 0.86 15.71
C ALA A 449 13.02 0.47 15.30
N ASN A 450 12.22 0.13 16.32
CA ASN A 450 10.86 -0.39 16.18
C ASN A 450 9.95 0.59 15.43
N ASN A 451 9.59 0.27 14.20
CA ASN A 451 8.39 0.80 13.55
C ASN A 451 7.22 -0.16 13.72
N ASP A 452 5.99 0.31 13.54
CA ASP A 452 4.77 -0.49 13.69
C ASP A 452 4.69 -1.71 12.78
N PHE A 453 5.33 -1.66 11.61
CA PHE A 453 5.46 -2.85 10.78
C PHE A 453 6.34 -3.92 11.44
N SER A 454 7.34 -3.53 12.24
CA SER A 454 8.07 -4.48 13.09
C SER A 454 7.19 -5.04 14.22
N VAL A 455 6.11 -4.36 14.64
CA VAL A 455 5.13 -4.89 15.60
C VAL A 455 4.21 -5.90 14.91
N LEU A 456 3.68 -5.57 13.73
CA LEU A 456 2.94 -6.48 12.86
C LEU A 456 3.74 -7.73 12.51
N LEU A 457 4.98 -7.57 12.05
CA LEU A 457 5.85 -8.68 11.72
C LEU A 457 6.19 -9.52 12.95
N ARG A 458 6.29 -8.92 14.13
CA ARG A 458 6.46 -9.67 15.38
C ARG A 458 5.21 -10.42 15.82
N SER A 459 4.01 -9.90 15.57
CA SER A 459 2.78 -10.65 15.84
C SER A 459 2.62 -11.83 14.87
N LEU A 460 2.96 -11.63 13.60
CA LEU A 460 2.97 -12.70 12.58
C LEU A 460 4.00 -13.80 12.88
N LEU A 461 5.17 -13.46 13.41
CA LEU A 461 6.22 -14.43 13.79
C LEU A 461 5.87 -15.29 15.01
N LYS A 462 4.94 -14.87 15.87
CA LYS A 462 4.57 -15.64 17.07
C LYS A 462 3.74 -16.89 16.75
N ASN A 463 3.21 -17.02 15.54
CA ASN A 463 2.26 -18.06 15.16
C ASN A 463 2.87 -19.24 14.35
N ASP A 464 4.17 -19.52 14.50
CA ASP A 464 4.85 -20.59 13.72
C ASP A 464 4.64 -20.42 12.19
N SER A 465 4.49 -19.17 11.76
CA SER A 465 4.27 -18.82 10.37
C SER A 465 5.55 -19.14 9.59
N GLY A 466 5.44 -19.69 8.38
CA GLY A 466 6.58 -20.00 7.51
C GLY A 466 7.30 -18.77 6.95
N LEU A 467 7.24 -17.64 7.66
CA LEU A 467 7.77 -16.35 7.28
C LEU A 467 9.20 -16.19 7.81
N SER A 468 10.08 -15.68 6.94
CA SER A 468 11.43 -15.28 7.36
C SER A 468 11.58 -13.77 7.19
N ILE A 469 11.90 -13.06 8.27
CA ILE A 469 12.08 -11.61 8.24
C ILE A 469 13.54 -11.28 8.47
N LYS A 470 14.12 -10.52 7.55
CA LYS A 470 15.50 -10.03 7.66
C LYS A 470 15.53 -8.53 7.45
N LYS A 471 15.97 -7.81 8.49
CA LYS A 471 16.29 -6.39 8.40
C LYS A 471 17.68 -6.22 7.78
N VAL A 472 17.79 -5.31 6.83
CA VAL A 472 19.01 -4.99 6.10
C VAL A 472 19.27 -3.49 6.25
N PRO A 473 20.44 -3.07 6.75
CA PRO A 473 20.76 -1.65 6.83
C PRO A 473 20.95 -1.07 5.43
N CYS A 474 20.37 0.11 5.17
CA CYS A 474 20.58 0.78 3.89
C CYS A 474 22.00 1.32 3.71
N TYR A 475 22.73 1.56 4.81
CA TYR A 475 23.96 2.33 4.73
C TYR A 475 25.15 1.53 4.19
N ALA A 476 25.86 2.20 3.30
CA ALA A 476 27.23 1.90 2.91
C ALA A 476 28.04 3.20 3.17
N PRO A 477 29.31 3.13 3.58
CA PRO A 477 30.07 4.32 3.92
C PRO A 477 30.11 5.39 2.81
N GLY A 478 30.19 4.98 1.54
CA GLY A 478 30.18 5.89 0.39
C GLY A 478 28.80 6.46 0.08
N LEU A 479 27.75 5.65 0.07
CA LEU A 479 26.37 6.11 -0.13
C LEU A 479 25.92 7.07 0.98
N GLU A 480 26.34 6.86 2.22
CA GLU A 480 26.08 7.80 3.33
C GLU A 480 26.71 9.18 3.05
N LYS A 481 27.93 9.21 2.49
CA LYS A 481 28.57 10.46 2.06
C LYS A 481 27.74 11.17 0.99
N LEU A 482 27.20 10.44 0.01
CA LEU A 482 26.33 11.03 -1.02
C LEU A 482 25.02 11.59 -0.45
N VAL A 483 24.47 10.96 0.60
CA VAL A 483 23.30 11.50 1.32
C VAL A 483 23.64 12.78 2.07
N LYS A 484 24.76 12.82 2.80
CA LYS A 484 25.21 14.02 3.52
C LYS A 484 25.48 15.20 2.59
N LEU A 485 25.89 14.92 1.36
CA LEU A 485 26.11 15.91 0.31
C LEU A 485 24.82 16.31 -0.45
N GLY A 486 23.66 15.73 -0.11
CA GLY A 486 22.38 16.03 -0.77
C GLY A 486 22.27 15.52 -2.21
N ILE A 487 23.17 14.63 -2.64
CA ILE A 487 23.18 14.04 -3.99
C ILE A 487 22.10 12.97 -4.09
N LEU A 488 21.98 12.13 -3.08
CA LEU A 488 20.94 11.11 -2.95
C LEU A 488 20.15 11.36 -1.67
N ASN A 489 18.87 10.99 -1.67
CA ASN A 489 18.13 10.87 -0.41
C ASN A 489 18.27 9.44 0.14
N ILE A 490 17.94 9.26 1.42
CA ILE A 490 18.07 7.96 2.08
C ILE A 490 17.19 6.87 1.47
N SER A 491 15.98 7.21 1.02
CA SER A 491 15.07 6.24 0.41
C SER A 491 15.60 5.72 -0.93
N THR A 492 16.26 6.58 -1.71
CA THR A 492 16.96 6.21 -2.93
C THR A 492 18.12 5.25 -2.65
N VAL A 493 18.91 5.51 -1.60
CA VAL A 493 19.98 4.60 -1.17
C VAL A 493 19.44 3.24 -0.76
N CYS A 494 18.37 3.20 0.05
CA CYS A 494 17.73 1.96 0.45
C CYS A 494 17.20 1.17 -0.77
N SER A 495 16.58 1.87 -1.73
CA SER A 495 16.11 1.27 -2.98
C SER A 495 17.27 0.61 -3.74
N TYR A 496 18.36 1.33 -3.99
CA TYR A 496 19.47 0.77 -4.77
C TYR A 496 20.16 -0.39 -4.06
N ARG A 497 20.27 -0.37 -2.73
CA ARG A 497 20.78 -1.53 -1.97
C ARG A 497 19.86 -2.75 -2.07
N ALA A 498 18.55 -2.53 -2.06
CA ALA A 498 17.57 -3.59 -2.24
C ALA A 498 17.70 -4.23 -3.64
N TRP A 499 17.81 -3.41 -4.68
CA TRP A 499 18.01 -3.86 -6.06
C TRP A 499 19.36 -4.53 -6.29
N ASP A 500 20.45 -3.99 -5.72
CA ASP A 500 21.79 -4.59 -5.78
C ASP A 500 21.80 -6.00 -5.15
N SER A 501 21.04 -6.19 -4.07
CA SER A 501 20.92 -7.50 -3.41
C SER A 501 20.04 -8.47 -4.19
N LEU A 502 18.94 -8.00 -4.78
CA LEU A 502 18.03 -8.82 -5.59
C LEU A 502 18.71 -9.34 -6.86
N LEU A 503 19.43 -8.47 -7.57
CA LEU A 503 20.04 -8.80 -8.86
C LEU A 503 21.36 -9.58 -8.73
N LYS A 504 21.77 -9.91 -7.51
CA LYS A 504 23.01 -10.66 -7.24
C LYS A 504 22.96 -12.11 -7.74
N GLY A 505 21.75 -12.69 -7.86
CA GLY A 505 21.55 -14.12 -8.12
C GLY A 505 21.43 -14.91 -6.82
#